data_AF-A0A225UDR0-F1
#
_entry.id   AF-A0A225UDR0-F1
#
_cell.length_a   1.000
_cell.length_b   1.000
_cell.length_c   1.000
_cell.angle_alpha   90.00
_cell.angle_beta   90.00
_cell.angle_gamma   90.00
#
_symmetry.space_group_name_H-M   'P 1'
#
loop_
_entity.id
_entity.type
_entity.pdbx_description
1 polymer ?
#
loop_
_entity_poly.entity_id
_entity_poly.type
_entity_poly.pdbx_seq_one_letter_code
_entity_poly.pdbx_strand_id
1 'polypeptide(L)'
;VPAGTFGTIMPCNRCQDILRDLHFVDNDSEPTRDKLRKLQPVVHRLQERFLVGWTLPYVFSFDKGVLPATSKRNTTRMFMPDKPHRYGSKMFIACDTMTTYCHR
;
A
#
# COMPACT_ATOMS: atom_id res chain seq x y z
N VAL A 1 11.27 19.72 1.36
CA VAL A 1 11.03 20.22 -0.01
C VAL A 1 10.48 21.64 0.10
N PRO A 2 11.11 22.65 -0.50
CA PRO A 2 10.62 24.02 -0.48
C PRO A 2 9.21 24.12 -1.08
N ALA A 3 8.37 25.01 -0.56
CA ALA A 3 7.05 25.28 -1.13
C ALA A 3 7.18 25.73 -2.60
N GLY A 4 6.25 25.30 -3.46
CA GLY A 4 6.25 25.66 -4.89
C GLY A 4 7.10 24.77 -5.81
N THR A 5 7.95 23.89 -5.28
CA THR A 5 8.82 23.02 -6.10
C THR A 5 8.01 22.07 -6.99
N PHE A 6 6.92 21.49 -6.49
CA PHE A 6 6.10 20.53 -7.25
C PHE A 6 5.40 21.17 -8.46
N GLY A 7 5.04 22.45 -8.36
CA GLY A 7 4.38 23.20 -9.42
C GLY A 7 5.23 23.35 -10.69
N THR A 8 6.55 23.19 -10.58
CA THR A 8 7.47 23.17 -11.73
C THR A 8 7.37 21.89 -12.55
N ILE A 9 6.94 20.79 -11.93
CA ILE A 9 6.79 19.47 -12.57
C ILE A 9 5.35 19.32 -13.08
N MET A 10 4.37 19.63 -12.23
CA MET A 10 2.96 19.44 -12.56
C MET A 10 2.07 20.44 -11.80
N PRO A 11 1.10 21.08 -12.47
CA PRO A 11 0.07 21.88 -11.80
C PRO A 11 -0.73 21.04 -10.80
N CYS A 12 -1.12 21.65 -9.67
CA CYS A 12 -1.86 20.97 -8.60
C CYS A 12 -3.16 20.32 -9.12
N ASN A 13 -3.94 21.04 -9.94
CA ASN A 13 -5.20 20.54 -10.48
C ASN A 13 -5.00 19.28 -11.32
N ARG A 14 -3.97 19.28 -12.19
CA ARG A 14 -3.63 18.10 -13.00
C ARG A 14 -3.25 16.89 -12.14
N CYS A 15 -2.50 17.12 -11.06
CA CYS A 15 -2.15 16.06 -10.12
C CYS A 15 -3.40 15.47 -9.45
N GLN A 16 -4.33 16.33 -9.02
CA GLN A 16 -5.58 15.88 -8.41
C GLN A 16 -6.46 15.10 -9.40
N ASP A 17 -6.57 15.54 -10.65
CA ASP A 17 -7.30 14.82 -11.68
C ASP A 17 -6.71 13.43 -11.93
N ILE A 18 -5.38 13.33 -12.07
CA ILE A 18 -4.70 12.04 -12.23
C ILE A 18 -4.95 11.13 -11.02
N LEU A 19 -4.85 11.66 -9.79
CA LEU A 19 -5.08 10.87 -8.58
C LEU A 19 -6.54 10.41 -8.43
N ARG A 20 -7.50 11.20 -8.91
CA ARG A 20 -8.93 10.85 -8.91
C ARG A 20 -9.23 9.68 -9.84
N ASP A 21 -8.62 9.70 -11.03
CA ASP A 21 -8.94 8.78 -12.12
C ASP A 21 -7.94 7.59 -12.21
N LEU A 22 -7.04 7.45 -11.22
CA LEU A 22 -6.05 6.38 -11.15
C LEU A 22 -6.70 5.03 -10.82
N HIS A 23 -6.62 4.09 -11.76
CA HIS A 23 -7.14 2.74 -11.63
C HIS A 23 -6.10 1.72 -12.10
N PHE A 24 -6.02 0.57 -11.42
CA PHE A 24 -5.06 -0.50 -11.71
C PHE A 24 -5.71 -1.77 -12.27
N VAL A 25 -7.04 -1.79 -12.38
CA VAL A 25 -7.81 -2.97 -12.77
C VAL A 25 -8.91 -2.55 -13.72
N ASP A 26 -9.22 -3.43 -14.67
CA ASP A 26 -10.37 -3.31 -15.54
C ASP A 26 -11.68 -3.55 -14.75
N ASN A 27 -12.56 -2.56 -14.74
CA ASN A 27 -13.84 -2.66 -14.02
C ASN A 27 -14.86 -3.55 -14.74
N ASP A 28 -14.69 -3.77 -16.05
CA ASP A 28 -15.58 -4.62 -16.86
C ASP A 28 -15.28 -6.11 -16.71
N SER A 29 -14.17 -6.44 -16.04
CA SER A 29 -13.80 -7.81 -15.68
C SER A 29 -14.70 -8.45 -14.61
N GLU A 30 -14.87 -9.76 -14.72
CA GLU A 30 -15.72 -10.59 -13.85
C GLU A 30 -15.58 -10.26 -12.35
N PRO A 31 -16.69 -10.09 -11.62
CA PRO A 31 -16.67 -9.70 -10.21
C PRO A 31 -16.02 -10.80 -9.36
N THR A 32 -14.88 -10.45 -8.74
CA THR A 32 -14.19 -11.33 -7.81
C THR A 32 -14.66 -11.06 -6.38
N ARG A 33 -14.71 -12.09 -5.53
CA ARG A 33 -14.98 -11.93 -4.08
C ARG A 33 -13.84 -11.29 -3.29
N ASP A 34 -12.69 -11.08 -3.93
CA ASP A 34 -11.53 -10.45 -3.29
C ASP A 34 -11.76 -8.94 -3.09
N LYS A 35 -11.79 -8.54 -1.82
CA LYS A 35 -11.93 -7.15 -1.38
C LYS A 35 -10.75 -6.27 -1.83
N LEU A 36 -9.59 -6.88 -2.10
CA LEU A 36 -8.38 -6.19 -2.54
C LEU A 36 -8.17 -6.22 -4.06
N ARG A 37 -9.13 -6.72 -4.86
CA ARG A 37 -9.02 -6.84 -6.33
C ARG A 37 -8.41 -5.60 -6.96
N LYS A 38 -8.93 -4.40 -6.61
CA LYS A 38 -8.48 -3.11 -7.17
C LYS A 38 -7.00 -2.78 -6.93
N LEU A 39 -6.39 -3.31 -5.88
CA LEU A 39 -4.99 -3.10 -5.53
C LEU A 39 -4.13 -4.34 -5.80
N GLN A 40 -4.75 -5.49 -6.06
CA GLN A 40 -4.08 -6.78 -6.21
C GLN A 40 -2.94 -6.75 -7.25
N PRO A 41 -3.08 -6.14 -8.44
CA PRO A 41 -1.97 -6.10 -9.41
C PRO A 41 -0.74 -5.35 -8.89
N VAL A 42 -0.97 -4.24 -8.17
CA VAL A 42 0.11 -3.42 -7.60
C VAL A 42 0.77 -4.18 -6.45
N VAL A 43 -0.01 -4.76 -5.55
CA VAL A 43 0.51 -5.54 -4.42
C VAL A 43 1.32 -6.73 -4.92
N HIS A 44 0.80 -7.47 -5.90
CA HIS A 44 1.50 -8.62 -6.48
C HIS A 44 2.82 -8.19 -7.11
N ARG A 45 2.82 -7.09 -7.88
CA ARG A 45 4.03 -6.58 -8.51
C ARG A 45 5.08 -6.12 -7.49
N LEU A 46 4.67 -5.48 -6.41
CA LEU A 46 5.58 -5.08 -5.34
C LEU A 46 6.18 -6.31 -4.64
N GLN A 47 5.35 -7.30 -4.31
CA GLN A 47 5.80 -8.55 -3.69
C GLN A 47 6.78 -9.31 -4.59
N GLU A 48 6.47 -9.48 -5.88
CA GLU A 48 7.41 -10.09 -6.84
C GLU A 48 8.77 -9.39 -6.84
N ARG A 49 8.77 -8.05 -6.87
CA ARG A 49 10.02 -7.28 -6.91
C ARG A 49 10.80 -7.38 -5.61
N PHE A 50 10.12 -7.39 -4.46
CA PHE A 50 10.79 -7.52 -3.16
C PHE A 50 11.40 -8.91 -2.96
N LEU A 51 10.69 -9.95 -3.39
CA LEU A 51 11.17 -11.33 -3.34
C LEU A 51 12.40 -11.57 -4.22
N VAL A 52 12.45 -10.94 -5.40
CA VAL A 52 13.61 -11.04 -6.31
C VAL A 52 14.77 -10.17 -5.84
N GLY A 53 14.50 -9.05 -5.18
CA GLY A 53 15.50 -8.06 -4.80
C GLY A 53 16.35 -8.43 -3.58
N TRP A 54 15.84 -9.29 -2.69
CA TRP A 54 16.54 -9.64 -1.45
C TRP A 54 16.14 -11.03 -0.96
N THR A 55 17.11 -11.85 -0.57
CA THR A 55 16.84 -13.14 0.08
C THR A 55 16.69 -12.93 1.59
N LEU A 56 15.55 -13.35 2.15
CA LEU A 56 15.31 -13.23 3.59
C LEU A 56 16.31 -14.10 4.38
N PRO A 57 17.06 -13.53 5.35
CA PRO A 57 17.97 -14.29 6.19
C PRO A 57 17.21 -15.17 7.18
N TYR A 58 17.93 -16.11 7.82
CA TYR A 58 17.37 -17.03 8.83
C TYR A 58 16.71 -16.30 10.01
N VAL A 59 17.20 -15.10 10.36
CA VAL A 59 16.62 -14.26 11.40
C VAL A 59 15.89 -13.07 10.75
N PHE A 60 14.56 -13.10 10.82
CA PHE A 60 13.71 -12.04 10.30
C PHE A 60 12.67 -11.61 11.34
N SER A 61 12.15 -10.40 11.19
CA SER A 61 11.05 -9.89 12.00
C SER A 61 9.73 -10.03 11.24
N PHE A 62 8.66 -10.34 11.98
CA PHE A 62 7.32 -10.41 11.46
C PHE A 62 6.37 -9.65 12.38
N ASP A 63 5.74 -8.59 11.87
CA ASP A 63 4.86 -7.75 12.67
C ASP A 63 3.67 -7.22 11.84
N LYS A 64 2.75 -6.54 12.52
CA LYS A 64 1.54 -5.95 11.98
C LYS A 64 1.74 -4.45 11.73
N GLY A 65 1.62 -4.07 10.46
CA GLY A 65 1.51 -2.69 10.01
C GLY A 65 0.04 -2.24 9.94
N VAL A 66 -0.16 -0.92 9.92
CA VAL A 66 -1.46 -0.30 9.63
C VAL A 66 -1.30 0.66 8.48
N LEU A 67 -2.00 0.43 7.38
CA LEU A 67 -2.21 1.44 6.36
C LEU A 67 -3.39 2.32 6.78
N PRO A 68 -3.17 3.60 7.14
CA PRO A 68 -4.24 4.46 7.62
C PRO A 68 -5.33 4.61 6.55
N ALA A 69 -6.57 4.27 6.91
CA ALA A 69 -7.72 4.41 6.02
C ALA A 69 -8.94 4.72 6.86
N THR A 70 -9.35 6.00 6.84
CA THR A 70 -10.46 6.51 7.66
C THR A 70 -11.82 6.31 7.00
N SER A 71 -11.85 6.15 5.67
CA SER A 71 -13.09 5.96 4.91
C SER A 71 -13.82 4.68 5.31
N LYS A 72 -15.09 4.82 5.67
CA LYS A 72 -15.99 3.67 5.95
C LYS A 72 -16.28 2.82 4.71
N ARG A 73 -16.06 3.37 3.51
CA ARG A 73 -16.23 2.63 2.25
C ARG A 73 -15.12 1.60 2.01
N ASN A 74 -14.00 1.70 2.73
CA ASN A 74 -12.96 0.69 2.64
C ASN A 74 -13.38 -0.58 3.40
N THR A 75 -13.60 -1.66 2.67
CA THR A 75 -14.04 -2.95 3.21
C THR A 75 -12.99 -3.70 4.01
N THR A 76 -11.70 -3.31 3.93
CA THR A 76 -10.61 -3.89 4.74
C THR A 76 -10.29 -3.07 5.98
N ARG A 77 -11.05 -2.00 6.24
CA ARG A 77 -10.89 -1.15 7.42
C ARG A 77 -11.19 -1.94 8.69
N MET A 78 -10.26 -1.89 9.63
CA MET A 78 -10.37 -2.47 10.96
C MET A 78 -9.98 -1.43 12.02
N PHE A 79 -10.53 -1.60 13.22
CA PHE A 79 -10.12 -0.84 14.41
C PHE A 79 -9.00 -1.58 15.14
N MET A 80 -7.92 -0.88 15.46
CA MET A 80 -6.74 -1.42 16.13
C MET A 80 -6.37 -0.46 17.27
N PRO A 81 -6.82 -0.71 18.52
CA PRO A 81 -6.72 0.24 19.63
C PRO A 81 -5.27 0.59 19.99
N ASP A 82 -4.35 -0.37 19.84
CA ASP A 82 -2.95 -0.24 20.26
C ASP A 82 -2.07 0.50 19.24
N LYS A 83 -2.62 0.90 18.09
CA LYS A 83 -1.88 1.55 17.01
C LYS A 83 -2.19 3.06 16.99
N PRO A 84 -1.21 3.92 16.67
CA PRO A 84 -1.41 5.38 16.66
C PRO A 84 -2.51 5.80 15.67
N HIS A 85 -2.53 5.18 14.50
CA HIS A 85 -3.65 5.24 13.57
C HIS A 85 -4.60 4.07 13.83
N ARG A 86 -5.62 4.31 14.66
CA ARG A 86 -6.53 3.25 15.13
C ARG A 86 -7.46 2.70 14.06
N TYR A 87 -7.64 3.38 12.92
CA TYR A 87 -8.51 2.92 11.84
C TYR A 87 -7.72 2.80 10.53
N GLY A 88 -7.71 1.60 9.97
CA GLY A 88 -7.00 1.35 8.72
C GLY A 88 -7.05 -0.09 8.27
N SER A 89 -6.33 -0.39 7.19
CA SER A 89 -6.14 -1.77 6.74
C SER A 89 -4.95 -2.36 7.45
N LYS A 90 -5.14 -3.49 8.13
CA LYS A 90 -4.04 -4.20 8.77
C LYS A 90 -3.22 -4.91 7.72
N MET A 91 -1.91 -4.80 7.83
CA MET A 91 -0.94 -5.48 6.99
C MET A 91 -0.06 -6.36 7.87
N PHE A 92 0.41 -7.47 7.32
CA PHE A 92 1.46 -8.26 7.93
C PHE A 92 2.72 -8.04 7.12
N ILE A 93 3.81 -7.72 7.79
CA ILE A 93 5.06 -7.32 7.15
C ILE A 93 6.17 -8.23 7.68
N ALA A 94 6.91 -8.84 6.76
CA ALA A 94 8.14 -9.57 7.04
C ALA A 94 9.34 -8.72 6.64
N CYS A 95 10.23 -8.43 7.60
CA CYS A 95 11.43 -7.63 7.35
C CYS A 95 12.70 -8.35 7.77
N ASP A 96 13.78 -8.07 7.05
CA ASP A 96 15.14 -8.38 7.51
C ASP A 96 15.47 -7.54 8.74
N THR A 97 15.94 -8.19 9.79
CA THR A 97 16.31 -7.52 11.06
C THR A 97 17.56 -6.65 10.94
N MET A 98 18.48 -6.99 10.03
CA MET A 98 19.76 -6.28 9.90
C MET A 98 19.65 -5.09 8.96
N THR A 99 19.03 -5.28 7.80
CA THR A 99 18.93 -4.23 6.77
C THR A 99 17.63 -3.45 6.83
N THR A 100 16.67 -3.87 7.65
CA THR A 100 15.28 -3.35 7.70
C THR A 100 14.51 -3.51 6.38
N TYR A 101 15.02 -4.33 5.46
CA TYR A 101 14.40 -4.55 4.16
C TYR A 101 13.04 -5.26 4.29
N CYS A 102 12.01 -4.69 3.67
CA CYS A 102 10.68 -5.30 3.61
C CYS A 102 10.64 -6.36 2.53
N HIS A 103 10.50 -7.61 2.93
CA HIS A 103 10.47 -8.76 2.04
C HIS A 103 9.04 -9.10 1.58
N ARG A 104 8.04 -8.93 2.46
CA ARG A 104 6.63 -9.23 2.14
C ARG A 104 5.64 -8.45 3.00
#